data_AF-A0ABD0BB65-F1
#
_entry.id   AF-A0ABD0BB65-F1
#
_cell.length_a   1.000
_cell.length_b   1.000
_cell.length_c   1.000
_cell.angle_alpha   90.00
_cell.angle_beta   90.00
_cell.angle_gamma   90.00
#
_symmetry.space_group_name_H-M   'P 1'
#
loop_
_entity.id
_entity.type
_entity.pdbx_description
1 polymer ?
#
loop_
_entity_poly.entity_id
_entity_poly.type
_entity_poly.pdbx_seq_one_letter_code
_entity_poly.pdbx_strand_id
1 'polypeptide(L)'
;MPPCEAHQQTIGLLACDRLTLNLVAKAESKGLVMALVLAGVGISFLPDGLVEDEAGLCTLPVSGPRMFRRIGLCYPAHQTLNPALRALIPELAGQGAS
;
A
#
# COMPACT_ATOMS: atom_id res chain seq x y z
N MET A 1 20.29 -4.39 -1.11
CA MET A 1 19.48 -3.27 -0.57
C MET A 1 18.80 -3.75 0.70
N PRO A 2 18.81 -2.99 1.82
CA PRO A 2 18.10 -3.38 3.03
C PRO A 2 16.61 -3.64 2.75
N PRO A 3 15.95 -4.58 3.45
CA PRO A 3 14.52 -4.78 3.26
C PRO A 3 13.78 -3.46 3.54
N CYS A 4 12.97 -3.02 2.59
CA CYS A 4 12.20 -1.79 2.75
C CYS A 4 11.22 -1.95 3.93
N GLU A 5 10.88 -0.84 4.59
CA GLU A 5 10.01 -0.81 5.77
C GLU A 5 8.71 -1.62 5.59
N ALA A 6 8.10 -1.55 4.40
CA ALA A 6 6.92 -2.33 4.04
C ALA A 6 7.16 -3.85 4.12
N HIS A 7 8.33 -4.32 3.69
CA HIS A 7 8.70 -5.73 3.79
C HIS A 7 8.85 -6.17 5.27
N GLN A 8 9.43 -5.31 6.11
CA GLN A 8 9.53 -5.58 7.55
C GLN A 8 8.16 -5.61 8.22
N GLN A 9 7.26 -4.71 7.84
CA GLN A 9 5.91 -4.68 8.39
C GLN A 9 5.07 -5.89 7.96
N THR A 10 5.19 -6.34 6.70
CA THR A 10 4.54 -7.59 6.24
C THR A 10 5.03 -8.79 7.04
N ILE A 11 6.35 -8.92 7.28
CA ILE A 11 6.91 -9.97 8.13
C ILE A 11 6.39 -9.84 9.57
N GLY A 12 6.29 -8.63 10.10
CA GLY A 12 5.73 -8.35 11.43
C GLY A 12 4.27 -8.78 11.57
N LEU A 13 3.44 -8.54 10.54
CA LEU A 13 2.04 -9.01 10.50
C LEU A 13 1.97 -10.54 10.61
N LEU A 14 2.84 -11.22 9.88
CA LEU A 14 2.83 -12.68 9.74
C LEU A 14 3.34 -13.39 10.99
N ALA A 15 4.25 -12.74 11.73
CA ALA A 15 4.76 -13.23 13.01
C ALA A 15 3.72 -13.20 14.14
N CYS A 16 2.75 -12.28 14.09
CA CYS A 16 1.73 -12.11 15.13
C CYS A 16 0.67 -13.21 15.14
N ASP A 17 0.33 -13.79 13.98
CA ASP A 17 -0.84 -14.67 13.82
C ASP A 17 -0.51 -16.17 13.66
N ARG A 18 0.72 -16.61 13.96
CA ARG A 18 1.21 -17.99 13.72
C ARG A 18 0.99 -18.45 12.26
N LEU A 19 0.98 -17.53 11.31
CA LEU A 19 0.84 -17.83 9.90
C LEU A 19 2.17 -18.38 9.36
N THR A 20 2.17 -19.63 8.90
CA THR A 20 3.32 -20.21 8.19
C THR A 20 3.27 -19.83 6.72
N LEU A 21 4.33 -19.20 6.23
CA LEU A 21 4.42 -18.73 4.84
C LEU A 21 5.06 -19.78 3.94
N ASN A 22 4.40 -20.05 2.82
CA ASN A 22 5.04 -20.66 1.66
C ASN A 22 5.28 -19.58 0.60
N LEU A 23 6.51 -19.06 0.51
CA LEU A 23 6.86 -18.02 -0.46
C LEU A 23 6.96 -18.63 -1.87
N VAL A 24 5.92 -18.43 -2.68
CA VAL A 24 5.83 -18.98 -4.04
C VAL A 24 6.36 -18.05 -5.13
N ALA A 25 6.43 -16.74 -4.86
CA ALA A 25 6.95 -15.74 -5.79
C ALA A 25 7.41 -14.46 -5.06
N LYS A 26 8.26 -13.68 -5.71
CA LYS A 26 8.71 -12.35 -5.26
C LYS A 26 8.75 -11.40 -6.45
N ALA A 27 8.30 -10.17 -6.25
CA ALA A 27 8.40 -9.09 -7.22
C ALA A 27 8.89 -7.79 -6.58
N GLU A 28 9.38 -6.86 -7.41
CA GLU A 28 10.00 -5.60 -6.96
C GLU A 28 9.00 -4.45 -6.81
N SER A 29 7.79 -4.58 -7.34
CA SER A 29 6.74 -3.56 -7.25
C SER A 29 5.38 -4.18 -6.90
N LYS A 30 4.50 -3.38 -6.28
CA LYS A 30 3.16 -3.83 -5.89
C LYS A 30 2.30 -4.18 -7.11
N GLY A 31 2.45 -3.45 -8.21
CA GLY A 31 1.76 -3.76 -9.47
C GLY A 31 2.18 -5.10 -10.06
N LEU A 32 3.47 -5.47 -9.98
CA LEU A 32 3.92 -6.80 -10.40
C LEU A 32 3.43 -7.91 -9.47
N VAL A 33 3.32 -7.66 -8.16
CA VAL A 33 2.67 -8.61 -7.24
C VAL A 33 1.20 -8.81 -7.62
N MET A 34 0.47 -7.73 -7.92
CA MET A 34 -0.92 -7.81 -8.37
C MET A 34 -1.06 -8.63 -9.66
N ALA A 35 -0.17 -8.42 -10.64
CA ALA A 35 -0.15 -9.22 -11.88
C ALA A 35 0.10 -10.71 -11.62
N LEU A 36 0.96 -11.05 -10.66
CA LEU A 36 1.19 -12.45 -10.25
C LEU A 36 -0.06 -13.07 -9.62
N VAL A 37 -0.75 -12.35 -8.74
CA VAL A 37 -2.00 -12.83 -8.11
C VAL A 37 -3.10 -13.01 -9.17
N LEU A 38 -3.24 -12.07 -10.10
CA LEU A 38 -4.17 -12.18 -11.24
C LEU A 38 -3.85 -13.38 -12.14
N ALA A 39 -2.57 -13.71 -12.30
CA ALA A 39 -2.13 -14.91 -13.03
C ALA A 39 -2.32 -16.21 -12.22
N GLY A 40 -2.91 -16.16 -11.02
CA GLY A 40 -3.13 -17.31 -10.16
C GLY A 40 -1.92 -17.75 -9.35
N VAL A 41 -0.86 -16.94 -9.29
CA VAL A 41 0.37 -17.25 -8.54
C VAL A 41 0.21 -16.82 -7.07
N GLY A 42 -0.50 -17.65 -6.32
CA GLY A 42 -0.67 -17.50 -4.87
C GLY A 42 -1.58 -16.35 -4.46
N ILE A 43 -1.43 -15.91 -3.20
CA ILE A 43 -2.17 -14.78 -2.60
C ILE A 43 -1.19 -13.78 -2.01
N SER A 44 -1.61 -12.52 -1.87
CA SER A 44 -0.78 -11.47 -1.28
C SER A 44 -1.62 -10.46 -0.51
N PHE A 45 -0.99 -9.79 0.44
CA PHE A 45 -1.50 -8.54 1.02
C PHE A 45 -1.20 -7.39 0.06
N LEU A 46 -2.23 -6.63 -0.32
CA LEU A 46 -2.13 -5.45 -1.19
C LEU A 46 -2.86 -4.27 -0.54
N PRO A 47 -2.45 -3.01 -0.82
CA PRO A 47 -3.19 -1.83 -0.38
C PRO A 47 -4.59 -1.78 -1.01
N ASP A 48 -5.59 -1.35 -0.26
CA ASP A 48 -6.99 -1.25 -0.73
C ASP A 48 -7.10 -0.44 -2.04
N GLY A 49 -6.54 0.78 -2.08
CA GLY A 49 -6.54 1.62 -3.29
C GLY A 49 -5.76 1.08 -4.49
N LEU A 50 -5.06 -0.05 -4.37
CA LEU A 50 -4.48 -0.75 -5.53
C LEU A 50 -5.46 -1.79 -6.12
N VAL A 51 -6.37 -2.32 -5.30
CA VAL A 51 -7.30 -3.40 -5.68
C VAL A 51 -8.75 -2.93 -5.88
N GLU A 52 -9.06 -1.68 -5.52
CA GLU A 52 -10.43 -1.11 -5.47
C GLU A 52 -11.25 -1.24 -6.76
N ASP A 53 -10.64 -1.44 -7.92
CA ASP A 53 -11.33 -1.58 -9.22
C ASP A 53 -10.93 -2.82 -10.03
N GLU A 54 -10.24 -3.80 -9.43
CA GLU A 54 -9.76 -4.98 -10.16
C GLU A 54 -10.73 -6.16 -10.05
N ALA A 55 -11.63 -6.28 -11.02
CA ALA A 55 -12.65 -7.35 -11.06
C ALA A 55 -12.08 -8.78 -11.08
N GLY A 56 -10.82 -8.94 -11.49
CA GLY A 56 -10.13 -10.24 -11.48
C GLY A 56 -9.68 -10.71 -10.09
N LEU A 57 -9.82 -9.90 -9.04
CA LEU A 57 -9.36 -10.21 -7.70
C LEU A 57 -10.52 -10.43 -6.73
N CYS A 58 -10.35 -11.40 -5.84
CA CYS A 58 -11.18 -11.58 -4.66
C CYS A 58 -10.39 -11.09 -3.43
N THR A 59 -10.97 -10.14 -2.68
CA THR A 59 -10.38 -9.64 -1.43
C THR A 59 -11.03 -10.32 -0.24
N LEU A 60 -10.20 -10.73 0.73
CA LEU A 60 -10.66 -11.33 1.99
C LEU A 60 -10.18 -10.46 3.15
N PRO A 61 -11.07 -10.07 4.08
CA PRO A 61 -10.66 -9.37 5.28
C PRO A 61 -9.79 -10.30 6.14
N VAL A 62 -8.68 -9.78 6.63
CA VAL A 62 -7.80 -10.52 7.54
C VAL A 62 -8.03 -10.02 8.96
N SER A 63 -8.44 -10.92 9.85
CA SER A 63 -8.49 -10.66 11.29
C SER A 63 -7.08 -10.67 11.84
N GLY A 64 -6.48 -9.48 11.95
CA GLY A 64 -5.13 -9.28 12.44
C GLY A 64 -4.81 -7.79 12.52
N PRO A 65 -3.59 -7.42 12.98
CA PRO A 65 -3.16 -6.03 12.94
C PRO A 65 -3.27 -5.48 11.52
N ARG A 66 -3.79 -4.26 11.35
CA ARG A 66 -3.91 -3.60 10.05
C ARG A 66 -2.80 -2.57 9.90
N MET A 67 -2.02 -2.67 8.83
CA MET A 67 -1.11 -1.59 8.46
C MET A 67 -1.92 -0.46 7.84
N PHE A 68 -2.00 0.68 8.53
CA PHE A 68 -2.45 1.91 7.91
C PHE A 68 -1.22 2.72 7.48
N ARG A 69 -1.31 3.37 6.32
CA ARG A 69 -0.30 4.33 5.88
C ARG A 69 -0.97 5.68 5.71
N ARG A 70 -0.46 6.70 6.40
CA ARG A 70 -0.85 8.09 6.13
C ARG A 70 0.00 8.61 4.97
N ILE A 71 -0.64 9.04 3.89
CA ILE A 71 0.01 9.71 2.77
C ILE A 71 -0.16 11.22 2.98
N GLY A 72 0.90 11.99 2.71
CA GLY A 72 0.89 13.44 2.85
C GLY A 72 1.66 14.11 1.71
N LEU A 73 1.40 15.39 1.50
CA LEU A 73 2.11 16.21 0.54
C LEU A 73 3.40 16.76 1.17
N CYS A 74 4.49 16.72 0.42
CA CYS A 74 5.76 17.33 0.82
C CYS A 74 6.00 18.57 -0.04
N TYR A 75 6.23 19.72 0.60
CA TYR A 75 6.55 20.98 -0.06
C TYR A 75 7.54 21.80 0.78
N PRO A 76 8.32 22.71 0.17
CA PRO A 76 9.30 23.50 0.90
C PRO A 76 8.65 24.34 2.01
N ALA A 77 9.18 24.24 3.24
CA ALA A 77 8.63 24.96 4.39
C ALA A 77 8.99 26.46 4.43
N HIS A 78 10.07 26.86 3.76
CA HIS A 78 10.64 28.20 3.86
C HIS A 78 10.62 29.00 2.55
N GLN A 79 9.86 28.55 1.56
CA GLN A 79 9.71 29.25 0.28
C GLN A 79 8.25 29.65 0.09
N THR A 80 8.03 30.81 -0.53
CA THR A 80 6.69 31.20 -0.97
C THR A 80 6.17 30.11 -1.91
N LEU A 81 5.09 29.44 -1.51
CA LEU A 81 4.48 28.41 -2.34
C LEU A 81 4.01 29.00 -3.65
N ASN A 82 4.22 28.27 -4.73
CA ASN A 82 3.61 28.56 -6.02
C ASN A 82 2.09 28.76 -5.82
N PRO A 83 1.48 29.83 -6.37
CA PRO A 83 0.04 30.09 -6.24
C PRO A 83 -0.85 28.89 -6.60
N ALA A 84 -0.45 28.11 -7.62
CA ALA A 84 -1.17 26.89 -8.01
C ALA A 84 -1.11 25.81 -6.93
N LEU A 85 0.05 25.61 -6.31
CA LEU A 85 0.21 24.65 -5.20
C LEU A 85 -0.58 25.08 -3.97
N ARG A 86 -0.57 26.39 -3.65
CA ARG A 86 -1.36 26.94 -2.54
C ARG A 86 -2.87 26.74 -2.72
N ALA A 87 -3.35 26.82 -3.96
CA ALA A 87 -4.74 26.54 -4.29
C ALA A 87 -5.07 25.04 -4.25
N LEU A 88 -4.11 24.17 -4.63
CA LEU A 88 -4.32 22.71 -4.70
C LEU A 88 -4.36 22.03 -3.32
N ILE A 89 -3.55 22.49 -2.36
CA ILE A 89 -3.44 21.88 -1.02
C ILE A 89 -4.82 21.70 -0.32
N PRO A 90 -5.69 22.72 -0.20
CA PRO A 90 -6.98 22.56 0.46
C PRO A 90 -7.90 21.56 -0.26
N GLU A 91 -7.87 21.53 -1.60
CA GLU A 91 -8.66 20.57 -2.39
C GLU A 91 -8.24 19.13 -2.11
N LEU A 92 -6.92 18.86 -2.13
CA LEU A 92 -6.39 17.53 -1.85
C LEU A 92 -6.57 17.12 -0.37
N ALA A 93 -6.53 18.09 0.56
CA ALA A 93 -6.80 17.83 1.97
C ALA A 93 -8.26 17.43 2.21
N GLY A 94 -9.20 17.93 1.41
CA GLY A 94 -10.61 17.53 1.47
C GLY A 94 -10.91 16.13 0.92
N GLN A 95 -10.07 15.61 0.02
CA GLN A 95 -10.28 14.31 -0.62
C GLN A 95 -9.63 13.12 0.11
N GLY A 96 -8.62 13.36 0.96
CA GLY A 96 -7.85 12.31 1.63
C GLY A 96 -8.49 11.71 2.90
N ALA A 97 -9.79 11.89 3.13
CA ALA A 97 -10.49 11.50 4.36
C ALA A 97 -11.39 10.25 4.25
N SER A 98 -11.31 9.50 3.14
CA SER A 98 -12.00 8.21 2.97
C SER A 98 -11.14 7.03 3.39
#